data_AF-A0A2A3HE71-F1
#
_entry.id   AF-A0A2A3HE71-F1
#
_cell.length_a   1.000
_cell.length_b   1.000
_cell.length_c   1.000
_cell.angle_alpha   90.00
_cell.angle_beta   90.00
_cell.angle_gamma   90.00
#
_symmetry.space_group_name_H-M   'P 1'
#
loop_
_entity.id
_entity.type
_entity.pdbx_description
1 polymer ?
#
loop_
_entity_poly.entity_id
_entity_poly.type
_entity_poly.pdbx_seq_one_letter_code
_entity_poly.pdbx_strand_id
1 'polypeptide(L)'
;MDSKKMKLILAVSIVVNIALIVIMLVLKNGYKEQAQVAYKAATTAYTNQVSKVVNAQNAFIKNGNLLWQLIFEATSQNLSKEAFDARIAALDSAKVLNPQTNGNETALSCGTDCLVKFTFKGGNFAGVDYKALSSVSPSAMFSVSKPAPFDFQAK
;
A
#
# COMPACT_ATOMS: atom_id res chain seq x y z
N MET A 1 32.86 -42.47 53.01
CA MET A 1 32.52 -42.60 51.58
C MET A 1 33.81 -42.77 50.81
N ASP A 2 33.93 -43.77 49.93
CA ASP A 2 35.16 -44.07 49.17
C ASP A 2 35.54 -42.90 48.25
N SER A 3 36.81 -42.49 48.27
CA SER A 3 37.36 -41.39 47.47
C SER A 3 37.09 -41.55 45.96
N LYS A 4 37.10 -42.79 45.44
CA LYS A 4 36.76 -43.07 44.03
C LYS A 4 35.29 -42.79 43.73
N LYS A 5 34.39 -43.14 44.65
CA LYS A 5 32.94 -42.88 44.50
C LYS A 5 32.62 -41.39 44.60
N MET A 6 33.30 -40.65 45.48
CA MET A 6 33.14 -39.20 45.59
C MET A 6 33.65 -38.47 44.33
N LYS A 7 34.79 -38.88 43.77
CA LYS A 7 35.31 -38.35 42.49
C LYS A 7 34.38 -38.65 41.32
N LEU A 8 33.78 -39.84 41.27
CA LEU A 8 32.82 -40.23 40.24
C LEU A 8 31.54 -39.36 40.31
N ILE A 9 30.99 -39.16 41.52
CA ILE A 9 29.80 -38.30 41.73
C ILE A 9 30.10 -36.84 41.34
N LEU A 10 31.28 -36.34 41.69
CA LEU A 10 31.71 -34.98 41.31
C LEU A 10 31.84 -34.85 39.78
N ALA A 11 32.47 -35.82 39.12
CA ALA A 11 32.62 -35.83 37.67
C ALA A 11 31.26 -35.89 36.93
N VAL A 12 30.35 -36.75 37.39
CA VAL A 12 28.99 -36.85 36.82
C VAL A 12 28.21 -35.54 37.02
N SER A 13 28.31 -34.94 38.20
CA SER A 13 27.66 -33.64 38.47
C SER A 13 28.15 -32.53 37.55
N ILE A 14 29.47 -32.47 37.29
CA ILE A 14 30.04 -31.49 36.35
C ILE A 14 29.52 -31.72 34.93
N VAL A 15 29.50 -32.96 34.46
CA VAL A 15 29.00 -33.31 33.10
C VAL A 15 27.53 -32.94 32.93
N VAL A 16 26.69 -33.21 33.94
CA VAL A 16 25.26 -32.86 33.90
C VAL A 16 25.06 -31.35 33.85
N ASN A 17 25.82 -30.57 34.63
CA ASN A 17 25.73 -29.11 34.59
C ASN A 17 26.18 -28.54 33.25
N ILE A 18 27.25 -29.07 32.64
CA ILE A 18 27.69 -28.65 31.30
C ILE A 18 26.62 -28.96 30.26
N ALA A 19 26.00 -30.15 30.31
CA ALA A 19 24.92 -30.51 29.40
C ALA A 19 23.72 -29.56 29.51
N LEU A 20 23.32 -29.19 30.74
CA LEU A 20 22.25 -28.22 30.97
C LEU A 20 22.57 -26.83 30.42
N ILE A 21 23.82 -26.36 30.58
CA ILE A 21 24.25 -25.06 30.03
C ILE A 21 24.18 -25.08 28.50
N VAL A 22 24.63 -26.16 27.86
CA VAL A 22 24.55 -26.30 26.38
C VAL A 22 23.10 -26.27 25.91
N ILE A 23 22.19 -26.99 26.59
CA ILE A 23 20.76 -26.98 26.26
C ILE A 23 20.17 -25.56 26.40
N MET A 24 20.50 -24.83 27.46
CA MET A 24 20.04 -23.45 27.64
C MET A 24 20.53 -22.52 26.53
N LEU A 25 21.79 -22.67 26.09
CA LEU A 25 22.36 -21.87 24.99
C LEU A 25 21.70 -22.19 23.65
N VAL A 26 21.43 -23.47 23.36
CA VAL A 26 20.72 -23.89 22.14
C VAL A 26 19.29 -23.35 22.12
N LEU A 27 18.55 -23.48 23.22
CA LEU A 27 17.20 -22.92 23.33
C LEU A 27 17.22 -21.39 23.15
N LYS A 28 18.13 -20.68 23.82
CA LYS A 28 18.28 -19.22 23.71
C LYS A 28 18.56 -18.77 22.27
N ASN A 29 19.45 -19.47 21.56
CA ASN A 29 19.77 -19.13 20.17
C ASN A 29 18.59 -19.42 19.24
N GLY A 30 17.89 -20.56 19.41
CA GLY A 30 16.68 -20.88 18.67
C GLY A 30 15.56 -19.84 18.87
N TYR A 31 15.32 -19.41 20.12
CA TYR A 31 14.36 -18.34 20.41
C TYR A 31 14.75 -17.00 19.76
N LYS A 32 16.04 -16.66 19.75
CA LYS A 32 16.53 -15.42 19.12
C LYS A 32 16.33 -15.45 17.61
N GLU A 33 16.59 -16.59 16.96
CA GLU A 33 16.39 -16.76 15.52
C GLU A 33 14.90 -16.70 15.14
N GLN A 34 14.04 -17.42 15.87
CA GLN A 34 12.59 -17.37 15.67
C GLN A 34 12.04 -15.94 15.85
N ALA A 35 12.49 -15.23 16.89
CA ALA A 35 12.13 -13.83 17.10
C ALA A 35 12.60 -12.93 15.94
N GLN A 36 13.81 -13.11 15.42
CA GLN A 36 14.30 -12.33 14.28
C GLN A 36 13.52 -12.62 13.00
N VAL A 37 13.16 -13.88 12.75
CA VAL A 37 12.39 -14.29 11.56
C VAL A 37 10.97 -13.73 11.62
N ALA A 38 10.27 -13.92 12.74
CA ALA A 38 8.93 -13.39 12.94
C ALA A 38 8.91 -11.84 12.88
N TYR A 39 9.92 -11.18 13.44
CA TYR A 39 10.08 -9.72 13.34
C TYR A 39 10.27 -9.25 11.90
N LYS A 40 11.15 -9.90 11.14
CA LYS A 40 11.39 -9.57 9.73
C LYS A 40 10.12 -9.78 8.92
N ALA A 41 9.43 -10.90 9.09
CA ALA A 41 8.19 -11.20 8.38
C ALA A 41 7.11 -10.14 8.66
N ALA A 42 6.85 -9.82 9.93
CA ALA A 42 5.86 -8.83 10.33
C ALA A 42 6.24 -7.41 9.82
N THR A 43 7.50 -7.02 9.96
CA THR A 43 8.01 -5.73 9.48
C THR A 43 7.89 -5.61 7.95
N THR A 44 8.27 -6.65 7.22
CA THR A 44 8.17 -6.68 5.75
C THR A 44 6.71 -6.61 5.30
N ALA A 45 5.81 -7.38 5.93
CA ALA A 45 4.38 -7.35 5.60
C ALA A 45 3.77 -5.97 5.82
N TYR A 46 4.05 -5.34 6.97
CA TYR A 46 3.60 -3.99 7.28
C TYR A 46 4.20 -2.95 6.32
N THR A 47 5.51 -3.01 6.06
CA THR A 47 6.19 -2.08 5.14
C THR A 47 5.64 -2.20 3.72
N ASN A 48 5.37 -3.43 3.24
CA ASN A 48 4.74 -3.66 1.95
C ASN A 48 3.32 -3.08 1.89
N GLN A 49 2.55 -3.23 2.96
CA GLN A 49 1.22 -2.62 3.06
C GLN A 49 1.30 -1.09 2.98
N VAL A 50 2.17 -0.47 3.78
CA VAL A 50 2.38 0.98 3.76
C VAL A 50 2.81 1.45 2.37
N SER A 51 3.79 0.79 1.76
CA SER A 51 4.27 1.13 0.42
C SER A 51 3.16 1.05 -0.62
N LYS A 52 2.33 0.00 -0.57
CA LYS A 52 1.16 -0.15 -1.46
C LYS A 52 0.18 1.00 -1.28
N VAL A 53 -0.14 1.38 -0.04
CA VAL A 53 -1.07 2.48 0.26
C VAL A 53 -0.51 3.82 -0.20
N VAL A 54 0.76 4.11 0.08
CA VAL A 54 1.43 5.35 -0.35
C VAL A 54 1.47 5.46 -1.87
N ASN A 55 1.80 4.37 -2.57
CA ASN A 55 1.80 4.37 -4.03
C ASN A 55 0.39 4.61 -4.60
N ALA A 56 -0.63 4.01 -3.99
CA ALA A 56 -2.03 4.24 -4.38
C ALA A 56 -2.47 5.68 -4.12
N GLN A 57 -2.09 6.28 -2.98
CA GLN A 57 -2.34 7.69 -2.69
C GLN A 57 -1.66 8.61 -3.72
N ASN A 58 -0.40 8.36 -4.04
CA ASN A 58 0.35 9.15 -5.02
C ASN A 58 -0.29 9.07 -6.42
N ALA A 59 -0.73 7.88 -6.84
CA ALA A 59 -1.44 7.71 -8.10
C ALA A 59 -2.78 8.47 -8.09
N PHE A 60 -3.54 8.39 -6.99
CA PHE A 60 -4.79 9.11 -6.84
C PHE A 60 -4.60 10.63 -6.88
N ILE A 61 -3.60 11.17 -6.16
CA ILE A 61 -3.29 12.61 -6.18
C ILE A 61 -2.91 13.05 -7.58
N LYS A 62 -2.06 12.29 -8.28
CA LYS A 62 -1.66 12.60 -9.65
C LYS A 62 -2.87 12.66 -10.59
N ASN A 63 -3.69 11.61 -10.59
CA ASN A 63 -4.86 11.53 -11.48
C ASN A 63 -5.92 12.57 -11.11
N GLY A 64 -6.17 12.77 -9.81
CA GLY A 64 -7.08 13.78 -9.30
C GLY A 64 -6.66 15.19 -9.69
N ASN A 65 -5.36 15.52 -9.61
CA ASN A 65 -4.86 16.84 -10.03
C ASN A 65 -5.07 17.08 -11.52
N LEU A 66 -4.83 16.08 -12.38
CA LEU A 66 -5.09 16.18 -13.82
C LEU A 66 -6.59 16.43 -14.10
N LEU A 67 -7.46 15.70 -13.41
CA LEU A 67 -8.91 15.88 -13.56
C LEU A 67 -9.37 17.25 -13.07
N TRP A 68 -8.92 17.70 -11.90
CA TRP A 68 -9.25 19.04 -11.39
C TRP A 68 -8.75 20.15 -12.32
N GLN A 69 -7.57 19.99 -12.90
CA GLN A 69 -7.07 20.90 -13.91
C GLN A 69 -7.98 20.92 -15.15
N LEU A 70 -8.36 19.76 -15.68
CA LEU A 70 -9.27 19.67 -16.83
C LEU A 70 -10.66 20.23 -16.53
N ILE A 71 -11.21 19.97 -15.34
CA ILE A 71 -12.47 20.55 -14.86
C ILE A 71 -12.36 22.08 -14.83
N PHE A 72 -11.29 22.60 -14.22
CA PHE A 72 -11.08 24.04 -14.11
C PHE A 72 -10.92 24.69 -15.48
N GLU A 73 -10.08 24.14 -16.36
CA GLU A 73 -9.85 24.71 -17.69
C GLU A 73 -11.11 24.63 -18.56
N ALA A 74 -11.83 23.51 -18.56
CA ALA A 74 -13.07 23.36 -19.31
C ALA A 74 -14.15 24.35 -18.84
N THR A 75 -14.28 24.56 -17.52
CA THR A 75 -15.30 25.46 -16.94
C THR A 75 -14.92 26.94 -17.03
N SER A 76 -13.67 27.30 -16.72
CA SER A 76 -13.23 28.71 -16.70
C SER A 76 -12.97 29.28 -18.09
N GLN A 77 -12.47 28.46 -19.02
CA GLN A 77 -12.14 28.90 -20.39
C GLN A 77 -13.22 28.53 -21.40
N ASN A 78 -14.28 27.83 -20.98
CA ASN A 78 -15.37 27.36 -21.84
C ASN A 78 -14.83 26.63 -23.08
N LEU A 79 -13.94 25.65 -22.87
CA LEU A 79 -13.20 25.00 -23.94
C LEU A 79 -14.14 24.36 -24.98
N SER A 80 -13.79 24.49 -26.26
CA SER A 80 -14.43 23.65 -27.29
C SER A 80 -14.06 22.19 -27.09
N LYS A 81 -14.83 21.28 -27.69
CA LYS A 81 -14.52 19.85 -27.66
C LYS A 81 -13.13 19.57 -28.23
N GLU A 82 -12.74 20.20 -29.34
CA GLU A 82 -11.40 19.96 -29.90
C GLU A 82 -10.29 20.47 -28.97
N ALA A 83 -10.48 21.66 -28.37
CA ALA A 83 -9.51 22.21 -27.42
C ALA A 83 -9.39 21.32 -26.16
N PHE A 84 -10.51 20.79 -25.68
CA PHE A 84 -10.53 19.86 -24.56
C PHE A 84 -9.82 18.54 -24.89
N ASP A 85 -10.12 17.93 -26.04
CA ASP A 85 -9.47 16.68 -26.47
C ASP A 85 -7.95 16.88 -26.65
N ALA A 86 -7.53 18.02 -27.21
CA ALA A 86 -6.11 18.38 -27.32
C ALA A 86 -5.46 18.56 -25.95
N ARG A 87 -6.20 19.13 -24.98
CA ARG A 87 -5.70 19.32 -23.63
C ARG A 87 -5.54 18.01 -22.87
N ILE A 88 -6.46 17.06 -23.04
CA ILE A 88 -6.30 15.69 -22.53
C ILE A 88 -5.04 15.07 -23.11
N ALA A 89 -4.83 15.13 -24.42
CA ALA A 89 -3.65 14.56 -25.07
C ALA A 89 -2.33 15.18 -24.56
N ALA A 90 -2.33 16.46 -24.21
CA ALA A 90 -1.17 17.15 -23.66
C ALA A 90 -0.89 16.82 -22.20
N LEU A 91 -1.93 16.69 -21.36
CA LEU A 91 -1.80 16.50 -19.91
C LEU A 91 -1.72 15.02 -19.51
N ASP A 92 -2.39 14.13 -20.24
CA ASP A 92 -2.48 12.71 -19.96
C ASP A 92 -1.69 11.86 -20.97
N SER A 93 -0.40 12.15 -21.12
CA SER A 93 0.49 11.40 -22.02
C SER A 93 0.61 9.92 -21.67
N ALA A 94 0.40 9.58 -20.39
CA ALA A 94 0.39 8.22 -19.88
C ALA A 94 -0.96 7.49 -20.06
N LYS A 95 -1.98 8.18 -20.59
CA LYS A 95 -3.34 7.67 -20.82
C LYS A 95 -4.00 7.06 -19.56
N VAL A 96 -3.69 7.62 -18.39
CA VAL A 96 -4.21 7.13 -17.10
C VAL A 96 -5.67 7.51 -16.88
N LEU A 97 -6.17 8.56 -17.55
CA LEU A 97 -7.56 9.00 -17.47
C LEU A 97 -8.47 8.21 -18.42
N ASN A 98 -7.91 7.42 -19.34
CA ASN A 98 -8.63 6.54 -20.27
C ASN A 98 -9.92 7.17 -20.86
N PRO A 99 -9.80 8.21 -21.71
CA PRO A 99 -10.95 8.95 -22.21
C PRO A 99 -11.90 8.07 -23.03
N GLN A 100 -13.18 8.10 -22.65
CA GLN A 100 -14.27 7.39 -23.31
C GLN A 100 -15.26 8.40 -23.88
N THR A 101 -15.22 8.61 -25.20
CA THR A 101 -16.10 9.56 -25.89
C THR A 101 -17.30 8.83 -26.49
N ASN A 102 -18.51 9.26 -26.15
CA ASN A 102 -19.76 8.78 -26.75
C ASN A 102 -20.64 9.98 -27.12
N GLY A 103 -20.71 10.27 -28.42
CA GLY A 103 -21.43 11.42 -28.96
C GLY A 103 -20.95 12.74 -28.35
N ASN A 104 -21.82 13.36 -27.55
CA ASN A 104 -21.61 14.66 -26.91
C ASN A 104 -20.91 14.56 -25.55
N GLU A 105 -20.60 13.37 -25.05
CA GLU A 105 -20.00 13.18 -23.74
C GLU A 105 -18.61 12.56 -23.84
N THR A 106 -17.68 13.06 -23.02
CA THR A 106 -16.37 12.45 -22.78
C THR A 106 -16.27 12.09 -21.30
N ALA A 107 -16.15 10.81 -20.98
CA ALA A 107 -15.93 10.31 -19.64
C ALA A 107 -14.44 10.04 -19.39
N LEU A 108 -13.93 10.50 -18.24
CA LEU A 108 -12.57 10.30 -17.79
C LEU A 108 -12.55 9.49 -16.49
N SER A 109 -11.66 8.50 -16.38
CA SER A 109 -11.47 7.69 -15.18
C SER A 109 -10.80 8.45 -14.05
N CYS A 110 -11.38 8.37 -12.85
CA CYS A 110 -10.78 8.84 -11.59
C CYS A 110 -10.31 7.70 -10.67
N GLY A 111 -10.41 6.45 -11.12
CA GLY A 111 -10.09 5.25 -10.33
C GLY A 111 -11.09 4.13 -10.58
N THR A 112 -11.05 3.09 -9.74
CA THR A 112 -12.00 1.97 -9.79
C THR A 112 -13.42 2.49 -9.60
N ASP A 113 -14.31 2.18 -10.55
CA ASP A 113 -15.73 2.59 -10.57
C ASP A 113 -15.97 4.10 -10.45
N CYS A 114 -15.00 4.92 -10.85
CA CYS A 114 -15.06 6.38 -10.75
C CYS A 114 -14.92 7.01 -12.14
N LEU A 115 -15.92 7.80 -12.55
CA LEU A 115 -15.92 8.53 -13.81
C LEU A 115 -16.30 10.00 -13.60
N VAL A 116 -15.56 10.90 -14.26
CA VAL A 116 -15.90 12.31 -14.44
C VAL A 116 -16.39 12.50 -15.86
N LYS A 117 -17.58 13.07 -16.05
CA LYS A 117 -18.21 13.20 -17.38
C LYS A 117 -18.27 14.65 -17.81
N PHE A 118 -17.74 14.94 -18.99
CA PHE A 118 -17.80 16.25 -19.63
C PHE A 118 -18.81 16.20 -20.77
N THR A 119 -19.73 17.15 -20.81
CA THR A 119 -20.77 17.25 -21.84
C THR A 119 -20.47 18.44 -22.74
N PHE A 120 -20.54 18.21 -24.05
CA PHE A 120 -20.36 19.20 -25.10
C PHE A 120 -21.61 19.27 -25.98
N LYS A 121 -22.14 20.46 -26.25
CA LYS A 121 -23.29 20.66 -27.15
C LYS A 121 -22.88 21.56 -28.30
N GLY A 122 -23.01 21.05 -29.53
CA GLY A 122 -22.58 21.78 -30.72
C GLY A 122 -21.09 22.15 -30.69
N GLY A 123 -20.25 21.28 -30.11
CA GLY A 123 -18.81 21.52 -29.96
C GLY A 123 -18.40 22.40 -28.78
N ASN A 124 -19.34 23.00 -28.05
CA ASN A 124 -19.04 23.87 -26.91
C ASN A 124 -19.26 23.16 -25.58
N PHE A 125 -18.46 23.50 -24.56
CA PHE A 125 -18.65 22.99 -23.21
C PHE A 125 -20.05 23.34 -22.69
N ALA A 126 -20.75 22.33 -22.17
CA ALA A 126 -22.11 22.46 -21.65
C ALA A 126 -22.21 22.10 -20.16
N GLY A 127 -21.27 21.33 -19.63
CA GLY A 127 -21.25 20.98 -18.22
C GLY A 127 -20.29 19.84 -17.90
N VAL A 128 -20.10 19.62 -16.60
CA VAL A 128 -19.27 18.53 -16.07
C VAL A 128 -19.92 17.91 -14.84
N ASP A 129 -20.02 16.58 -14.81
CA ASP A 129 -20.36 15.80 -13.63
C ASP A 129 -19.09 15.22 -13.01
N TYR A 130 -18.70 15.76 -11.85
CA TYR A 130 -17.55 15.35 -11.06
C TYR A 130 -17.95 14.82 -9.68
N LYS A 131 -19.22 14.46 -9.47
CA LYS A 131 -19.72 14.04 -8.15
C LYS A 131 -18.97 12.83 -7.60
N ALA A 132 -18.61 11.88 -8.47
CA ALA A 132 -17.82 10.72 -8.08
C ALA A 132 -16.44 11.12 -7.53
N LEU A 133 -15.77 12.09 -8.16
CA LEU A 133 -14.47 12.60 -7.73
C LEU A 133 -14.55 13.38 -6.41
N SER A 134 -15.57 14.23 -6.24
CA SER A 134 -15.73 15.04 -5.01
C SER A 134 -16.23 14.23 -3.81
N SER A 135 -16.84 13.06 -4.04
CA SER A 135 -17.31 12.17 -2.98
C SER A 135 -16.22 11.22 -2.47
N VAL A 136 -15.02 11.22 -3.06
CA VAL A 136 -13.93 10.38 -2.59
C VAL A 136 -13.47 10.84 -1.22
N SER A 137 -13.44 9.91 -0.26
CA SER A 137 -12.80 10.10 1.04
C SER A 137 -11.44 9.40 1.05
N PRO A 138 -10.31 10.14 0.96
CA PRO A 138 -8.98 9.53 0.96
C PRO A 138 -8.70 8.71 2.22
N SER A 139 -9.23 9.13 3.37
CA SER A 139 -9.08 8.41 4.64
C SER A 139 -9.82 7.08 4.67
N ALA A 140 -10.94 6.95 3.94
CA ALA A 140 -11.65 5.68 3.77
C ALA A 140 -10.98 4.78 2.72
N MET A 141 -10.46 5.36 1.63
CA MET A 141 -9.82 4.61 0.54
C MET A 141 -8.42 4.09 0.90
N PHE A 142 -7.65 4.86 1.65
CA PHE A 142 -6.23 4.60 1.89
C PHE A 142 -5.98 4.34 3.38
N SER A 143 -6.41 3.17 3.84
CA SER A 143 -6.19 2.74 5.22
C SER A 143 -5.02 1.75 5.34
N VAL A 144 -4.23 1.93 6.40
CA VAL A 144 -3.22 0.97 6.81
C VAL A 144 -3.75 0.26 8.04
N SER A 145 -3.80 -1.07 7.97
CA SER A 145 -4.18 -1.90 9.11
C SER A 145 -3.10 -1.84 10.18
N LYS A 146 -3.49 -1.95 11.46
CA LYS A 146 -2.50 -2.17 12.52
C LYS A 146 -1.70 -3.43 12.19
N PRO A 147 -0.36 -3.44 12.40
CA PRO A 147 0.43 -4.64 12.22
C PRO A 147 -0.13 -5.76 13.11
N ALA A 148 -0.11 -6.99 12.60
CA ALA A 148 -0.53 -8.14 13.38
C ALA A 148 0.29 -8.24 14.67
N PRO A 149 -0.30 -8.73 15.77
CA PRO A 149 0.45 -9.03 16.98
C PRO A 149 1.62 -9.96 16.65
N PHE A 150 2.73 -9.74 17.34
CA PHE A 150 3.91 -10.58 17.16
C PHE A 150 3.61 -12.01 17.62
N ASP A 151 3.77 -13.00 16.73
CA ASP A 151 3.61 -14.42 17.06
C ASP A 151 4.96 -15.16 16.95
N PHE A 152 5.44 -15.65 18.08
CA PHE A 152 6.68 -16.43 18.18
C PHE A 152 6.51 -17.90 17.71
N GLN A 153 5.29 -18.35 17.41
CA GLN A 153 4.99 -19.75 17.06
C GLN A 153 4.83 -20.01 15.56
N ALA A 154 5.15 -19.06 14.68
CA ALA A 154 5.15 -19.31 13.24
C ALA A 154 6.18 -20.41 12.91
N LYS A 155 5.67 -21.64 12.73
CA LYS A 155 6.42 -22.86 12.43
C LYS A 155 7.09 -22.81 11.06
#